data_AF-A0A7S1EAA3-F1
#
_entry.id   AF-A0A7S1EAA3-F1
#
_cell.length_a   1.000
_cell.length_b   1.000
_cell.length_c   1.000
_cell.angle_alpha   90.00
_cell.angle_beta   90.00
_cell.angle_gamma   90.00
#
_symmetry.space_group_name_H-M   'P 1'
#
loop_
_entity.id
_entity.type
_entity.pdbx_description
1 polymer ?
#
loop_
_entity_poly.entity_id
_entity_poly.type
_entity_poly.pdbx_seq_one_letter_code
_entity_poly.pdbx_strand_id
1 'polypeptide(L)'
;MRTMLQSSVRVAAGELHGLKEDFGGLRQCSLDLKEAIGSCFEELEKTVCDRVYGFSSSMEQEMSITQEKLRKEVIERKRLHNTVLELKGNIRVFARSRPLFEKESSAGKSSAVTFPSESELLVNHGGKLQSYQYDMAFGPNSTQEEVFQETQPLVISVLDGYNVCIFAYGQTGSGKTFTMQGYQGSPGVNPRALEELFSLSEERKGSVEY
;
A
#
# COMPACT_ATOMS: atom_id res chain seq x y z
N MET A 1 80.82 22.36 60.01
CA MET A 1 80.04 22.96 58.89
C MET A 1 80.25 22.25 57.55
N ARG A 2 81.49 22.03 57.07
CA ARG A 2 81.76 21.38 55.76
C ARG A 2 81.17 19.95 55.60
N THR A 3 81.20 19.13 56.64
CA THR A 3 80.73 17.73 56.61
C THR A 3 79.20 17.59 56.58
N MET A 4 78.46 18.46 57.30
CA MET A 4 76.98 18.51 57.24
C MET A 4 76.45 19.04 55.88
N LEU A 5 77.18 19.97 55.27
CA LEU A 5 76.87 20.45 53.92
C LEU A 5 77.08 19.35 52.89
N GLN A 6 78.17 18.56 52.99
CA GLN A 6 78.41 17.42 52.11
C GLN A 6 77.36 16.31 52.26
N SER A 7 76.89 16.00 53.48
CA SER A 7 75.84 15.00 53.67
C SER A 7 74.48 15.47 53.13
N SER A 8 74.12 16.74 53.33
CA SER A 8 72.87 17.31 52.80
C SER A 8 72.86 17.38 51.26
N VAL A 9 74.00 17.74 50.64
CA VAL A 9 74.15 17.71 49.17
C VAL A 9 74.02 16.29 48.63
N ARG A 10 74.52 15.28 49.37
CA ARG A 10 74.40 13.87 48.99
C ARG A 10 72.97 13.36 49.05
N VAL A 11 72.20 13.73 50.09
CA VAL A 11 70.78 13.38 50.24
C VAL A 11 69.95 14.06 49.16
N ALA A 12 70.13 15.37 48.96
CA ALA A 12 69.44 16.12 47.92
C ALA A 12 69.75 15.58 46.51
N ALA A 13 70.99 15.13 46.25
CA ALA A 13 71.35 14.48 44.99
C ALA A 13 70.69 13.10 44.79
N GLY A 14 70.50 12.34 45.87
CA GLY A 14 69.77 11.07 45.86
C GLY A 14 68.27 11.28 45.60
N GLU A 15 67.66 12.27 46.24
CA GLU A 15 66.27 12.68 46.00
C GLU A 15 66.08 13.21 44.57
N LEU A 16 67.03 13.99 44.03
CA LEU A 16 67.03 14.45 42.64
C LEU A 16 67.17 13.29 41.65
N HIS A 17 67.94 12.25 41.98
CA HIS A 17 68.07 11.05 41.17
C HIS A 17 66.76 10.25 41.15
N GLY A 18 66.15 10.01 42.32
CA GLY A 18 64.86 9.34 42.43
C GLY A 18 63.74 10.07 41.69
N LEU A 19 63.65 11.40 41.86
CA LEU A 19 62.65 12.21 41.16
C LEU A 19 62.85 12.20 39.64
N LYS A 20 64.09 12.05 39.17
CA LYS A 20 64.42 11.94 37.74
C LYS A 20 64.05 10.57 37.16
N GLU A 21 64.20 9.49 37.94
CA GLU A 21 63.70 8.16 37.59
C GLU A 21 62.18 8.13 37.55
N ASP A 22 61.50 8.71 38.55
CA ASP A 22 60.05 8.81 38.60
C ASP A 22 59.48 9.61 37.43
N PHE A 23 60.11 10.74 37.06
CA PHE A 23 59.71 11.53 35.89
C PHE A 23 59.95 10.77 34.58
N GLY A 24 60.99 9.93 34.52
CA GLY A 24 61.25 9.01 33.41
C GLY A 24 60.16 7.95 33.29
N GLY A 25 59.77 7.33 34.41
CA GLY A 25 58.69 6.35 34.49
C GLY A 25 57.33 6.95 34.10
N LEU A 26 57.00 8.15 34.59
CA LEU A 26 55.75 8.84 34.26
C LEU A 26 55.70 9.22 32.77
N ARG A 27 56.84 9.63 32.20
CA ARG A 27 56.95 9.93 30.76
C ARG A 27 56.74 8.67 29.91
N GLN A 28 57.27 7.53 30.33
CA GLN A 28 57.05 6.25 29.65
C GLN A 28 55.58 5.82 29.74
N CYS A 29 54.98 5.85 30.94
CA CYS A 29 53.54 5.57 31.11
C CYS A 29 52.66 6.48 30.23
N SER A 30 53.01 7.76 30.08
CA SER A 30 52.28 8.69 29.21
C SER A 30 52.39 8.32 27.72
N LEU A 31 53.50 7.73 27.28
CA LEU A 31 53.68 7.25 25.91
C LEU A 31 52.88 5.98 25.68
N ASP A 32 52.98 5.02 26.61
CA ASP A 32 52.25 3.75 26.54
C ASP A 32 50.73 3.98 26.55
N LEU A 33 50.23 4.93 27.37
CA LEU A 33 48.82 5.30 27.39
C LEU A 33 48.36 5.93 26.07
N LYS A 34 49.20 6.77 25.44
CA LYS A 34 48.89 7.34 24.12
C LYS A 34 48.78 6.26 23.05
N GLU A 35 49.68 5.28 23.09
CA GLU A 35 49.70 4.17 22.13
C GLU A 35 48.48 3.27 22.32
N ALA A 36 48.14 2.93 23.56
CA ALA A 36 46.95 2.13 23.90
C ALA A 36 45.63 2.82 23.51
N ILE A 37 45.52 4.15 23.71
CA ILE A 37 44.34 4.90 23.26
C ILE A 37 44.25 4.89 21.74
N GLY A 38 45.37 5.07 21.04
CA GLY A 38 45.43 5.01 19.57
C GLY A 38 44.95 3.67 19.03
N SER A 39 45.47 2.57 19.57
CA SER A 39 45.05 1.22 19.14
C SER A 39 43.58 0.94 19.44
N CYS A 40 43.06 1.39 20.59
CA CYS A 40 41.63 1.26 20.90
C CYS A 40 40.73 2.06 19.95
N PHE A 41 41.16 3.25 19.53
CA PHE A 41 40.40 4.04 18.55
C PHE A 41 40.36 3.36 17.18
N GLU A 42 41.48 2.82 16.70
CA GLU A 42 41.54 2.08 15.44
C GLU A 42 40.68 0.81 15.49
N GLU A 43 40.71 0.05 16.58
CA GLU A 43 39.84 -1.12 16.77
C GLU A 43 38.35 -0.75 16.82
N LEU A 44 38.00 0.34 17.49
CA LEU A 44 36.63 0.83 17.55
C LEU A 44 36.14 1.28 16.17
N GLU A 45 36.95 2.04 15.43
CA GLU A 45 36.61 2.53 14.10
C GLU A 45 36.40 1.37 13.13
N LYS A 46 37.28 0.37 13.17
CA LYS A 46 37.13 -0.86 12.39
C LYS A 46 35.84 -1.62 12.76
N THR A 47 35.57 -1.77 14.05
CA THR A 47 34.37 -2.47 14.54
C THR A 47 33.08 -1.75 14.13
N VAL A 48 33.08 -0.41 14.16
CA VAL A 48 31.94 0.41 13.72
C VAL A 48 31.73 0.27 12.22
N CYS A 49 32.79 0.40 11.42
CA CYS A 49 32.72 0.20 9.97
C CYS A 49 32.17 -1.19 9.63
N ASP A 50 32.74 -2.26 10.18
CA ASP A 50 32.31 -3.63 9.88
C ASP A 50 30.83 -3.86 10.22
N ARG A 51 30.34 -3.33 11.35
CA ARG A 51 28.91 -3.43 11.73
C ARG A 51 28.01 -2.61 10.81
N VAL A 52 28.39 -1.39 10.47
CA VAL A 52 27.60 -0.52 9.59
C VAL A 52 27.51 -1.14 8.18
N TYR A 53 28.64 -1.61 7.63
CA TYR A 53 28.66 -2.29 6.33
C TYR A 53 27.84 -3.59 6.35
N GLY A 54 27.98 -4.41 7.39
CA GLY A 54 27.20 -5.63 7.55
C GLY A 54 25.69 -5.36 7.63
N PHE A 55 25.29 -4.33 8.37
CA PHE A 55 23.89 -3.93 8.49
C PHE A 55 23.32 -3.41 7.17
N SER A 56 24.03 -2.50 6.49
CA SER A 56 23.61 -1.98 5.18
C SER A 56 23.45 -3.10 4.15
N SER A 57 24.41 -4.02 4.08
CA SER A 57 24.34 -5.17 3.16
C SER A 57 23.16 -6.09 3.49
N SER A 58 22.91 -6.37 4.76
CA SER A 58 21.75 -7.16 5.20
C SER A 58 20.43 -6.48 4.82
N MET A 59 20.31 -5.17 5.06
CA MET A 59 19.12 -4.39 4.70
C MET A 59 18.87 -4.38 3.19
N GLU A 60 19.91 -4.18 2.38
CA GLU A 60 19.80 -4.20 0.92
C GLU A 60 19.34 -5.57 0.41
N GLN A 61 19.85 -6.65 1.00
CA GLN A 61 19.45 -8.01 0.66
C GLN A 61 17.99 -8.26 1.03
N GLU A 62 17.54 -7.86 2.22
CA GLU A 62 16.14 -7.97 2.64
C GLU A 62 15.20 -7.14 1.75
N MET A 63 15.59 -5.92 1.41
CA MET A 63 14.84 -5.05 0.51
C MET A 63 14.71 -5.67 -0.88
N SER A 64 15.79 -6.25 -1.42
CA SER A 64 15.79 -6.96 -2.71
C SER A 64 14.87 -8.18 -2.70
N ILE A 65 14.95 -9.02 -1.66
CA ILE A 65 14.07 -10.19 -1.49
C ILE A 65 12.60 -9.75 -1.38
N THR A 66 12.33 -8.68 -0.63
CA THR A 66 10.98 -8.16 -0.42
C THR A 66 10.39 -7.57 -1.71
N GLN A 67 11.19 -6.83 -2.47
CA GLN A 67 10.79 -6.30 -3.79
C GLN A 67 10.46 -7.43 -4.77
N GLU A 68 11.26 -8.49 -4.80
CA GLU A 68 11.01 -9.64 -5.66
C GLU A 68 9.74 -10.41 -5.26
N LYS A 69 9.51 -10.60 -3.96
CA LYS A 69 8.25 -11.18 -3.46
C LYS A 69 7.05 -10.32 -3.84
N LEU A 70 7.14 -9.01 -3.64
CA LEU A 70 6.07 -8.07 -4.00
C LEU A 70 5.76 -8.14 -5.50
N ARG A 71 6.79 -8.20 -6.36
CA ARG A 71 6.59 -8.36 -7.81
C ARG A 71 5.82 -9.63 -8.16
N LYS A 72 6.19 -10.77 -7.56
CA LYS A 72 5.51 -12.04 -7.79
C LYS A 72 4.05 -11.99 -7.35
N GLU A 73 3.78 -11.43 -6.17
CA GLU A 73 2.42 -11.26 -5.64
C GLU A 73 1.57 -10.35 -6.55
N VAL A 74 2.15 -9.26 -7.07
CA VAL A 74 1.44 -8.37 -8.01
C VAL A 74 1.10 -9.08 -9.31
N ILE A 75 2.02 -9.88 -9.87
CA ILE A 75 1.79 -10.66 -11.09
C ILE A 75 0.69 -11.70 -10.86
N GLU A 76 0.76 -12.46 -9.77
CA GLU A 76 -0.25 -13.47 -9.46
C GLU A 76 -1.61 -12.83 -9.15
N ARG A 77 -1.66 -11.71 -8.43
CA ARG A 77 -2.90 -10.96 -8.20
C ARG A 77 -3.56 -10.57 -9.51
N LYS A 78 -2.80 -10.03 -10.46
CA LYS A 78 -3.32 -9.67 -11.80
C LYS A 78 -3.84 -10.90 -12.54
N ARG A 79 -3.07 -12.00 -12.54
CA ARG A 79 -3.48 -13.26 -13.19
C ARG A 79 -4.78 -13.80 -12.60
N LEU A 80 -4.87 -13.87 -11.27
CA LEU A 80 -6.06 -14.36 -10.56
C LEU A 80 -7.26 -13.45 -10.80
N HIS A 81 -7.08 -12.13 -10.76
CA HIS A 81 -8.13 -11.16 -11.05
C HIS A 81 -8.73 -11.39 -12.45
N ASN A 82 -7.87 -11.53 -13.46
CA ASN A 82 -8.31 -11.76 -14.83
C ASN A 82 -8.99 -13.13 -14.99
N THR A 83 -8.47 -14.18 -14.33
CA THR A 83 -9.12 -15.50 -14.33
C THR A 83 -10.51 -15.43 -13.71
N VAL A 84 -10.68 -14.71 -12.59
CA VAL A 84 -11.99 -14.54 -11.95
C VAL A 84 -12.96 -13.81 -12.87
N LEU A 85 -12.51 -12.77 -13.57
CA LEU A 85 -13.34 -12.03 -14.52
C LEU A 85 -13.78 -12.91 -15.69
N GLU A 86 -12.86 -13.68 -16.29
CA GLU A 86 -13.16 -14.62 -17.38
C GLU A 86 -14.15 -15.70 -16.94
N LEU A 87 -13.99 -16.24 -15.72
CA LEU A 87 -14.90 -17.24 -15.16
C LEU A 87 -16.30 -16.68 -14.87
N LYS A 88 -16.41 -15.39 -14.49
CA LYS A 88 -17.70 -14.70 -14.39
C LYS A 88 -18.34 -14.41 -15.75
N GLY A 89 -17.58 -14.55 -16.84
CA GLY A 89 -18.03 -14.31 -18.21
C GLY A 89 -17.55 -12.97 -18.76
N ASN A 90 -17.08 -13.00 -20.01
CA ASN A 90 -16.59 -11.81 -20.73
C ASN A 90 -17.69 -10.81 -21.09
N ILE A 91 -18.95 -11.27 -21.13
CA ILE A 91 -20.13 -10.44 -21.33
C ILE A 91 -21.05 -10.72 -20.14
N ARG A 92 -21.33 -9.67 -19.37
CA ARG A 92 -22.26 -9.71 -18.24
C ARG A 92 -23.43 -8.77 -18.49
N VAL A 93 -24.63 -9.20 -18.15
CA VAL A 93 -25.86 -8.44 -18.30
C VAL A 93 -26.49 -8.26 -16.94
N PHE A 94 -26.59 -7.00 -16.51
CA PHE A 94 -27.28 -6.63 -15.27
C PHE A 94 -28.64 -6.02 -15.57
N ALA A 95 -29.66 -6.48 -14.86
CA ALA A 95 -30.95 -5.82 -14.82
C ALA A 95 -30.96 -4.83 -13.66
N ARG A 96 -31.52 -3.63 -13.86
CA ARG A 96 -31.71 -2.65 -12.79
C ARG A 96 -33.07 -2.00 -12.92
N SER A 97 -33.91 -2.16 -11.91
CA SER A 97 -35.18 -1.44 -11.81
C SER A 97 -35.01 -0.17 -11.00
N ARG A 98 -35.55 0.94 -11.50
CA ARG A 98 -35.61 2.20 -10.74
C ARG A 98 -36.78 2.17 -9.74
N PRO A 99 -36.69 2.92 -8.63
CA PRO A 99 -37.84 3.13 -7.77
C PRO A 99 -38.98 3.87 -8.51
N LEU A 100 -40.20 3.67 -8.03
CA LEU A 100 -41.38 4.42 -8.47
C LEU A 100 -41.27 5.88 -8.00
N PHE A 101 -41.65 6.82 -8.85
CA PHE A 101 -41.75 8.22 -8.46
C PHE A 101 -43.01 8.46 -7.63
N GLU A 102 -43.00 9.47 -6.75
CA GLU A 102 -44.15 9.82 -5.91
C GLU A 102 -45.44 10.04 -6.71
N LYS A 103 -45.33 10.65 -7.89
CA LYS A 103 -46.46 10.85 -8.81
C LYS A 103 -47.04 9.54 -9.35
N GLU A 104 -46.21 8.52 -9.52
CA GLU A 104 -46.63 7.18 -9.99
C GLU A 104 -47.29 6.41 -8.85
N SER A 105 -46.70 6.45 -7.66
CA SER A 105 -47.28 5.85 -6.46
C SER A 105 -48.63 6.47 -6.09
N SER A 106 -48.74 7.80 -6.18
CA SER A 106 -50.00 8.53 -5.92
C SER A 106 -51.08 8.25 -6.97
N ALA A 107 -50.68 7.85 -8.17
CA ALA A 107 -51.59 7.40 -9.23
C ALA A 107 -51.98 5.92 -9.13
N GLY A 108 -51.59 5.24 -8.03
CA GLY A 108 -51.91 3.83 -7.79
C GLY A 108 -51.15 2.84 -8.68
N LYS A 109 -50.04 3.26 -9.31
CA LYS A 109 -49.21 2.35 -10.11
C LYS A 109 -48.33 1.51 -9.19
N SER A 110 -48.27 0.20 -9.46
CA SER A 110 -47.38 -0.74 -8.79
C SER A 110 -46.20 -1.13 -9.67
N SER A 111 -45.13 -1.67 -9.06
CA SER A 111 -44.02 -2.27 -9.81
C SER A 111 -44.53 -3.42 -10.66
N ALA A 112 -44.15 -3.45 -11.94
CA ALA A 112 -44.41 -4.58 -12.82
C ALA A 112 -43.39 -5.72 -12.66
N VAL A 113 -42.35 -5.50 -11.85
CA VAL A 113 -41.23 -6.44 -11.67
C VAL A 113 -41.03 -6.82 -10.20
N THR A 114 -40.66 -8.08 -9.98
CA THR A 114 -40.29 -8.67 -8.69
C THR A 114 -38.96 -9.42 -8.78
N PHE A 115 -38.25 -9.53 -7.66
CA PHE A 115 -36.88 -10.03 -7.58
C PHE A 115 -36.84 -11.22 -6.62
N PRO A 116 -37.07 -12.45 -7.10
CA PRO A 116 -37.03 -13.64 -6.25
C PRO A 116 -35.60 -14.00 -5.80
N SER A 117 -34.58 -13.63 -6.57
CA SER A 117 -33.16 -13.83 -6.23
C SER A 117 -32.29 -12.71 -6.83
N GLU A 118 -31.00 -12.74 -6.54
CA GLU A 118 -30.03 -11.78 -7.08
C GLU A 118 -29.79 -11.94 -8.58
N SER A 119 -30.08 -13.10 -9.18
CA SER A 119 -29.87 -13.35 -10.62
C SER A 119 -31.18 -13.44 -11.40
N GLU A 120 -32.33 -13.35 -10.75
CA GLU A 120 -33.63 -13.60 -11.36
C GLU A 120 -34.56 -12.39 -11.22
N LEU A 121 -35.22 -12.05 -12.32
CA LEU A 121 -36.21 -11.00 -12.40
C LEU A 121 -37.51 -11.56 -13.00
N LEU A 122 -38.61 -11.35 -12.30
CA LEU A 122 -39.95 -11.73 -12.76
C LEU A 122 -40.68 -10.49 -13.27
N VAL A 123 -41.20 -10.55 -14.49
CA VAL A 123 -42.05 -9.49 -15.07
C VAL A 123 -43.49 -9.97 -15.16
N ASN A 124 -44.43 -9.16 -14.67
CA ASN A 124 -45.85 -9.41 -14.81
C ASN A 124 -46.39 -8.80 -16.12
N HIS A 125 -46.67 -9.65 -17.10
CA HIS A 125 -47.31 -9.29 -18.36
C HIS A 125 -48.80 -9.68 -18.33
N GLY A 126 -49.65 -8.78 -17.83
CA GLY A 126 -51.10 -8.97 -17.88
C GLY A 126 -51.62 -10.20 -17.12
N GLY A 127 -50.99 -10.56 -16.00
CA GLY A 127 -51.32 -11.72 -15.18
C GLY A 127 -50.44 -12.94 -15.42
N LYS A 128 -49.61 -12.94 -16.46
CA LYS A 128 -48.59 -13.98 -16.69
C LYS A 128 -47.23 -13.51 -16.18
N LEU A 129 -46.69 -14.23 -15.19
CA LEU A 129 -45.33 -14.03 -14.70
C LEU A 129 -44.33 -14.68 -15.68
N GLN A 130 -43.38 -13.89 -16.19
CA GLN A 130 -42.26 -14.38 -16.99
C GLN A 130 -40.97 -14.18 -16.21
N SER A 131 -40.16 -15.24 -16.12
CA SER A 131 -38.85 -15.21 -15.47
C SER A 131 -37.74 -14.93 -16.48
N TYR A 132 -36.83 -14.05 -16.09
CA TYR A 132 -35.64 -13.67 -16.82
C TYR A 132 -34.41 -13.83 -15.92
N GLN A 133 -33.39 -14.51 -16.43
CA GLN A 133 -32.12 -14.71 -15.74
C GLN A 133 -31.09 -13.70 -16.24
N TYR A 134 -30.35 -13.14 -15.30
CA TYR A 134 -29.31 -12.14 -15.48
C TYR A 134 -28.10 -12.50 -14.62
N ASP A 135 -26.95 -11.88 -14.89
CA ASP A 135 -25.79 -12.03 -14.01
C ASP A 135 -26.00 -11.34 -12.65
N MET A 136 -26.84 -10.29 -12.64
CA MET A 136 -27.29 -9.60 -11.43
C MET A 136 -28.59 -8.82 -11.73
N ALA A 137 -29.51 -8.79 -10.77
CA ALA A 137 -30.81 -8.13 -10.84
C ALA A 137 -30.96 -7.16 -9.65
N PHE A 138 -30.68 -5.88 -9.91
CA PHE A 138 -30.77 -4.80 -8.94
C PHE A 138 -32.21 -4.30 -8.79
N GLY A 139 -32.70 -4.36 -7.56
CA GLY A 139 -34.02 -3.86 -7.18
C GLY A 139 -34.10 -2.34 -7.09
N PRO A 140 -35.30 -1.79 -6.87
CA PRO A 140 -35.51 -0.34 -6.73
C PRO A 140 -34.79 0.29 -5.55
N ASN A 141 -34.39 -0.51 -4.55
CA ASN A 141 -33.66 -0.07 -3.37
C ASN A 141 -32.14 -0.16 -3.54
N SER A 142 -31.67 -0.74 -4.65
CA SER A 142 -30.23 -0.94 -4.86
C SER A 142 -29.52 0.38 -5.10
N THR A 143 -28.43 0.58 -4.37
CA THR A 143 -27.68 1.84 -4.35
C THR A 143 -26.75 1.96 -5.56
N GLN A 144 -26.26 3.18 -5.82
CA GLN A 144 -25.24 3.40 -6.84
C GLN A 144 -23.92 2.71 -6.48
N GLU A 145 -23.63 2.58 -5.17
CA GLU A 145 -22.44 1.90 -4.66
C GLU A 145 -22.48 0.41 -4.98
N GLU A 146 -23.59 -0.26 -4.69
CA GLU A 146 -23.77 -1.69 -4.97
C GLU A 146 -23.62 -2.00 -6.47
N VAL A 147 -24.18 -1.15 -7.34
CA VAL A 147 -24.00 -1.28 -8.79
C VAL A 147 -22.54 -1.07 -9.19
N PHE A 148 -21.85 -0.13 -8.55
CA PHE A 148 -20.43 0.11 -8.83
C PHE A 148 -19.56 -1.06 -8.37
N GLN A 149 -19.79 -1.64 -7.19
CA GLN A 149 -19.04 -2.79 -6.68
C GLN A 149 -19.02 -3.97 -7.65
N GLU A 150 -20.13 -4.23 -8.35
CA GLU A 150 -20.20 -5.30 -9.36
C GLU A 150 -19.46 -4.99 -10.67
N THR A 151 -19.25 -3.70 -10.96
CA THR A 151 -18.55 -3.21 -12.16
C THR A 151 -17.10 -2.80 -11.91
N GLN A 152 -16.72 -2.51 -10.66
CA GLN A 152 -15.40 -2.06 -10.25
C GLN A 152 -14.29 -3.02 -10.69
N PRO A 153 -14.41 -4.36 -10.56
CA PRO A 153 -13.39 -5.29 -11.06
C PRO A 153 -13.10 -5.15 -12.56
N LEU A 154 -14.12 -4.82 -13.37
CA LEU A 154 -13.96 -4.55 -14.80
C LEU A 154 -13.29 -3.19 -15.02
N VAL A 155 -13.64 -2.17 -14.25
CA VAL A 155 -12.96 -0.87 -14.34
C VAL A 155 -11.46 -1.01 -14.05
N ILE A 156 -11.09 -1.76 -13.02
CA ILE A 156 -9.69 -1.95 -12.61
C ILE A 156 -8.88 -2.70 -13.67
N SER A 157 -9.47 -3.63 -14.42
CA SER A 157 -8.73 -4.42 -15.42
C SER A 157 -8.21 -3.57 -16.60
N VAL A 158 -8.75 -2.36 -16.79
CA VAL A 158 -8.20 -1.37 -17.74
C VAL A 158 -6.74 -1.04 -17.41
N LEU A 159 -6.38 -0.95 -16.12
CA LEU A 159 -5.01 -0.72 -15.67
C LEU A 159 -4.09 -1.92 -15.91
N ASP A 160 -4.63 -3.07 -16.29
CA ASP A 160 -3.87 -4.27 -16.65
C ASP A 160 -3.85 -4.49 -18.17
N GLY A 161 -4.32 -3.51 -18.96
CA GLY A 161 -4.25 -3.50 -20.43
C GLY A 161 -5.48 -4.07 -21.13
N TYR A 162 -6.60 -4.27 -20.42
CA TYR A 162 -7.84 -4.77 -21.00
C TYR A 162 -8.73 -3.64 -21.52
N ASN A 163 -9.42 -3.90 -22.63
CA ASN A 163 -10.46 -3.01 -23.14
C ASN A 163 -11.80 -3.36 -22.51
N VAL A 164 -12.44 -2.38 -21.88
CA VAL A 164 -13.68 -2.58 -21.13
C VAL A 164 -14.74 -1.63 -21.65
N CYS A 165 -15.96 -2.14 -21.82
CA CYS A 165 -17.12 -1.37 -22.26
C CYS A 165 -18.28 -1.59 -21.29
N ILE A 166 -18.74 -0.52 -20.67
CA ILE A 166 -19.93 -0.51 -19.81
C ILE A 166 -20.92 0.47 -20.42
N PHE A 167 -22.12 0.00 -20.75
CA PHE A 167 -23.18 0.84 -21.29
C PHE A 167 -24.52 0.48 -20.65
N ALA A 168 -25.40 1.47 -20.57
CA ALA A 168 -26.74 1.29 -20.05
C ALA A 168 -27.76 1.25 -21.21
N TYR A 169 -28.65 0.26 -21.18
CA TYR A 169 -29.72 0.10 -22.17
C TYR A 169 -31.11 0.23 -21.53
N GLY A 170 -32.09 0.71 -22.30
CA GLY A 170 -33.48 0.84 -21.87
C GLY A 170 -34.19 2.06 -22.45
N GLN A 171 -35.51 2.15 -22.25
CA GLN A 171 -36.33 3.27 -22.74
C GLN A 171 -36.03 4.61 -22.03
N THR A 172 -36.54 5.72 -22.56
CA THR A 172 -36.47 7.03 -21.88
C THR A 172 -37.14 6.95 -20.50
N GLY A 173 -36.49 7.52 -19.48
CA GLY A 173 -36.99 7.49 -18.10
C GLY A 173 -36.73 6.18 -17.33
N SER A 174 -36.02 5.20 -17.91
CA SER A 174 -35.69 3.94 -17.22
C SER A 174 -34.54 4.05 -16.21
N GLY A 175 -33.82 5.17 -16.18
CA GLY A 175 -32.70 5.38 -15.26
C GLY A 175 -31.29 5.21 -15.86
N LYS A 176 -31.13 5.10 -17.19
CA LYS A 176 -29.79 5.01 -17.84
C LYS A 176 -28.80 6.08 -17.36
N THR A 177 -29.18 7.35 -17.46
CA THR A 177 -28.35 8.49 -17.02
C THR A 177 -28.11 8.46 -15.51
N PHE A 178 -29.10 8.03 -14.73
CA PHE A 178 -28.95 7.87 -13.29
C PHE A 178 -27.91 6.78 -12.97
N THR A 179 -27.93 5.63 -13.64
CA THR A 179 -26.94 4.57 -13.45
C THR A 179 -25.53 5.02 -13.85
N MET A 180 -25.37 5.59 -15.05
CA MET A 180 -24.04 5.91 -15.56
C MET A 180 -23.46 7.17 -14.93
N GLN A 181 -24.22 8.25 -14.81
CA GLN A 181 -23.73 9.53 -14.29
C GLN A 181 -24.10 9.73 -12.82
N GLY A 182 -25.32 9.37 -12.43
CA GLY A 182 -25.86 9.66 -11.10
C GLY A 182 -26.11 11.15 -10.89
N TYR A 183 -26.02 11.58 -9.63
CA TYR A 183 -26.12 12.98 -9.22
C TYR A 183 -25.08 13.28 -8.13
N GLN A 184 -24.89 14.55 -7.74
CA GLN A 184 -23.80 14.94 -6.83
C GLN A 184 -23.80 14.19 -5.48
N GLY A 185 -24.98 13.86 -4.93
CA GLY A 185 -25.09 13.10 -3.68
C GLY A 185 -25.06 11.57 -3.84
N SER A 186 -25.13 11.06 -5.07
CA SER A 186 -25.01 9.63 -5.35
C SER A 186 -24.42 9.45 -6.76
N PRO A 187 -23.09 9.55 -6.89
CA PRO A 187 -22.41 9.44 -8.17
C PRO A 187 -22.65 8.06 -8.79
N GLY A 188 -22.81 8.02 -10.12
CA GLY A 188 -23.00 6.79 -10.88
C GLY A 188 -21.68 6.10 -11.23
N VAL A 189 -21.75 5.15 -12.16
CA VAL A 189 -20.60 4.33 -12.57
C VAL A 189 -19.46 5.19 -13.14
N ASN A 190 -19.73 6.17 -14.00
CA ASN A 190 -18.71 6.99 -14.65
C ASN A 190 -17.83 7.79 -13.67
N PRO A 191 -18.39 8.66 -12.80
CA PRO A 191 -17.56 9.43 -11.87
C PRO A 191 -16.77 8.52 -10.92
N ARG A 192 -17.38 7.43 -10.42
CA ARG A 192 -16.70 6.47 -9.54
C ARG A 192 -15.57 5.72 -10.23
N ALA A 193 -15.80 5.31 -11.47
CA ALA A 193 -14.78 4.64 -12.27
C ALA A 193 -13.57 5.54 -12.52
N LEU A 194 -13.80 6.82 -12.82
CA LEU A 194 -12.71 7.79 -12.99
C LEU A 194 -11.95 8.00 -11.69
N GLU A 195 -12.64 8.21 -10.57
CA GLU A 195 -12.04 8.37 -9.25
C GLU A 195 -11.17 7.16 -8.86
N GLU A 196 -11.70 5.94 -9.02
CA GLU A 196 -10.98 4.69 -8.77
C GLU A 196 -9.72 4.57 -9.65
N LEU A 197 -9.86 4.83 -10.96
CA LEU A 197 -8.74 4.74 -11.89
C LEU A 197 -7.63 5.74 -11.57
N PHE A 198 -7.97 6.98 -11.22
CA PHE A 198 -6.98 7.97 -10.83
C PHE A 198 -6.32 7.64 -9.49
N SER A 199 -7.11 7.21 -8.50
CA SER A 199 -6.59 6.77 -7.19
C SER A 199 -5.60 5.62 -7.35
N LEU A 200 -5.96 4.58 -8.10
CA LEU A 200 -5.08 3.43 -8.34
C LEU A 200 -3.88 3.77 -9.22
N SER A 201 -4.04 4.67 -10.19
CA SER A 201 -2.93 5.16 -11.00
C SER A 201 -1.90 5.86 -10.12
N GLU A 202 -2.34 6.69 -9.17
CA GLU A 202 -1.47 7.40 -8.23
C GLU A 202 -0.79 6.46 -7.24
N GLU A 203 -1.49 5.48 -6.69
CA GLU A 203 -0.88 4.46 -5.82
C GLU A 203 0.23 3.68 -6.55
N ARG A 204 0.06 3.44 -7.85
CA ARG A 204 1.02 2.71 -8.67
C ARG A 204 2.13 3.60 -9.26
N LYS A 205 2.09 4.94 -9.07
CA LYS A 205 3.15 5.86 -9.51
C LYS A 205 4.46 5.51 -8.79
N GLY A 206 5.38 4.88 -9.52
CA GLY A 206 6.68 4.43 -9.02
C GLY A 206 6.93 2.93 -9.21
N SER A 207 5.89 2.14 -9.48
CA SER A 207 6.02 0.69 -9.74
C SER A 207 5.71 0.31 -11.19
N VAL A 208 4.93 1.11 -11.92
CA VAL A 208 4.46 0.82 -13.28
C VAL A 208 4.41 2.13 -14.10
N GLU A 209 4.97 2.12 -15.32
CA GLU A 209 4.69 3.13 -16.36
C GLU A 209 3.52 2.66 -17.23
N TYR A 210 2.60 3.57 -17.53
CA TYR A 210 1.35 3.33 -18.25
C TYR A 210 1.38 3.93 -19.66
#